data_AF-A0A8J5VP12-F1
#
_entry.id   AF-A0A8J5VP12-F1
#
_cell.length_a   1.000
_cell.length_b   1.000
_cell.length_c   1.000
_cell.angle_alpha   90.00
_cell.angle_beta   90.00
_cell.angle_gamma   90.00
#
_symmetry.space_group_name_H-M   'P 1'
#
loop_
_entity.id
_entity.type
_entity.pdbx_description
1 polymer ?
#
loop_
_entity_poly.entity_id
_entity_poly.type
_entity_poly.pdbx_seq_one_letter_code
_entity_poly.pdbx_strand_id
1 'polypeptide(L)'
;MLLLMTVHVTQPLLVEVDQIYHLACPTSPIFYKHNPVKTIKTNVIGTLNMLGLAKRVGARILLTSTSEVYGVRSCYDEGKRVAETLTFDYHRQHGIEIRIARIFNTYGPRMNIDNGRVVSNFIAQVVRGEAQTVQKPRTQTRSFCYVADMVDGLIKLMNGDNTGPINLGNPGEFTMLELAENVKELINPKVIDVTRAKI
;
A
#
# COMPACT_ATOMS: atom_id res chain seq x y z
N MET A 1 16.34 21.57 -4.52
CA MET A 1 15.80 22.15 -3.27
C MET A 1 14.62 21.31 -2.83
N LEU A 2 14.62 20.76 -1.62
CA LEU A 2 13.50 19.95 -1.10
C LEU A 2 12.60 20.85 -0.26
N LEU A 3 11.33 21.02 -0.67
CA LEU A 3 10.33 21.78 0.06
C LEU A 3 9.38 20.82 0.76
N LEU A 4 9.20 20.97 2.09
CA LEU A 4 8.22 20.20 2.86
C LEU A 4 6.98 21.07 3.10
N MET A 5 5.81 20.55 2.73
CA MET A 5 4.52 21.21 2.94
C MET A 5 3.54 20.24 3.61
N THR A 6 2.66 20.77 4.48
CA THR A 6 1.61 19.97 5.13
C THR A 6 0.25 20.41 4.61
N VAL A 7 -0.35 19.59 3.73
CA VAL A 7 -1.68 19.82 3.15
C VAL A 7 -2.42 18.48 3.07
N HIS A 8 -3.72 18.48 3.33
CA HIS A 8 -4.54 17.31 3.11
C HIS A 8 -4.93 17.22 1.63
N VAL A 9 -4.69 16.08 0.97
CA VAL A 9 -4.87 15.92 -0.49
C VAL A 9 -6.29 16.21 -1.01
N THR A 10 -7.30 16.18 -0.14
CA THR A 10 -8.68 16.57 -0.51
C THR A 10 -8.85 18.08 -0.67
N GLN A 11 -7.84 18.88 -0.34
CA GLN A 11 -7.76 20.30 -0.64
C GLN A 11 -6.88 20.51 -1.89
N PRO A 12 -7.19 21.48 -2.75
CA PRO A 12 -6.34 21.82 -3.88
C PRO A 12 -4.93 22.23 -3.43
N LEU A 13 -3.93 21.90 -4.25
CA LEU A 13 -2.53 22.27 -4.04
C LEU A 13 -1.99 22.96 -5.28
N LEU A 14 -1.35 24.11 -5.11
CA LEU A 14 -0.80 24.92 -6.20
C LEU A 14 0.72 25.00 -6.04
N VAL A 15 1.44 24.07 -6.67
CA VAL A 15 2.91 24.00 -6.69
C VAL A 15 3.39 23.61 -8.09
N GLU A 16 4.63 23.95 -8.43
CA GLU A 16 5.28 23.55 -9.69
C GLU A 16 6.16 22.32 -9.43
N VAL A 17 5.92 21.24 -10.16
CA VAL A 17 6.62 19.95 -10.03
C VAL A 17 6.62 19.20 -11.35
N ASP A 18 7.66 18.41 -11.62
CA ASP A 18 7.74 17.56 -12.83
C ASP A 18 7.14 16.16 -12.63
N GLN A 19 7.16 15.66 -11.39
CA GLN A 19 6.72 14.31 -11.04
C GLN A 19 5.90 14.29 -9.74
N ILE A 20 4.83 13.50 -9.72
CA ILE A 20 3.94 13.32 -8.57
C ILE A 20 3.86 11.84 -8.19
N TYR A 21 4.32 11.50 -6.98
CA TYR A 21 4.09 10.18 -6.39
C TYR A 21 2.88 10.23 -5.44
N HIS A 22 1.72 9.79 -5.92
CA HIS A 22 0.46 9.85 -5.16
C HIS A 22 0.29 8.60 -4.27
N LEU A 23 0.77 8.71 -3.02
CA LEU A 23 0.74 7.65 -1.99
C LEU A 23 -0.33 7.87 -0.92
N ALA A 24 -1.06 8.98 -0.96
CA ALA A 24 -1.94 9.40 0.12
C ALA A 24 -3.22 8.53 0.18
N CYS A 25 -3.26 7.58 1.12
CA CYS A 25 -4.46 6.82 1.49
C CYS A 25 -4.21 6.03 2.80
N PRO A 26 -5.20 5.84 3.68
CA PRO A 26 -5.11 4.80 4.72
C PRO A 26 -5.06 3.41 4.06
N THR A 27 -4.11 2.56 4.45
CA THR A 27 -3.84 1.26 3.81
C THR A 27 -4.04 0.04 4.70
N SER A 28 -4.17 0.23 6.02
CA SER A 28 -4.50 -0.86 6.95
C SER A 28 -6.02 -1.05 7.03
N PRO A 29 -6.50 -2.31 7.06
CA PRO A 29 -7.92 -2.61 7.29
C PRO A 29 -8.51 -1.96 8.53
N ILE A 30 -7.74 -1.82 9.61
CA ILE A 30 -8.21 -1.17 10.83
C ILE A 30 -8.49 0.31 10.53
N PHE A 31 -7.56 1.00 9.87
CA PHE A 31 -7.67 2.43 9.64
C PHE A 31 -8.65 2.80 8.53
N TYR A 32 -8.67 2.08 7.40
CA TYR A 32 -9.56 2.45 6.30
C TYR A 32 -11.03 2.12 6.62
N LYS A 33 -11.30 1.10 7.46
CA LYS A 33 -12.66 0.76 7.92
C LYS A 33 -13.15 1.65 9.05
N HIS A 34 -12.25 2.23 9.83
CA HIS A 34 -12.63 3.12 10.93
C HIS A 34 -13.38 4.38 10.43
N ASN A 35 -12.97 4.94 9.30
CA ASN A 35 -13.68 6.06 8.67
C ASN A 35 -13.80 5.86 7.15
N PRO A 36 -14.78 5.06 6.70
CA PRO A 36 -14.90 4.66 5.29
C PRO A 36 -15.22 5.86 4.39
N VAL A 37 -15.97 6.85 4.89
CA VAL A 37 -16.26 8.09 4.14
C VAL A 37 -14.98 8.88 3.88
N LYS A 38 -14.11 9.03 4.89
CA LYS A 38 -12.81 9.69 4.72
C LYS A 38 -11.90 8.91 3.77
N THR A 39 -11.91 7.59 3.84
CA THR A 39 -11.17 6.71 2.90
C THR A 39 -11.61 6.97 1.46
N ILE A 40 -12.91 7.00 1.19
CA ILE A 40 -13.44 7.28 -0.15
C ILE A 40 -13.08 8.70 -0.59
N LYS A 41 -13.30 9.72 0.25
CA LYS A 41 -12.96 11.12 -0.08
C LYS A 41 -11.48 11.26 -0.43
N THR A 42 -10.60 10.60 0.32
CA THR A 42 -9.15 10.63 0.06
C THR A 42 -8.81 9.98 -1.28
N ASN A 43 -9.37 8.81 -1.59
CA ASN A 43 -9.10 8.12 -2.87
C ASN A 43 -9.72 8.82 -4.08
N VAL A 44 -10.89 9.46 -3.94
CA VAL A 44 -11.60 10.08 -5.06
C VAL A 44 -11.20 11.54 -5.21
N ILE A 45 -11.53 12.38 -4.23
CA ILE A 45 -11.27 13.83 -4.27
C ILE A 45 -9.76 14.09 -4.26
N GLY A 46 -9.01 13.36 -3.44
CA GLY A 46 -7.55 13.49 -3.41
C GLY A 46 -6.89 13.17 -4.74
N THR A 47 -7.35 12.11 -5.42
CA THR A 47 -6.85 11.75 -6.75
C THR A 47 -7.25 12.78 -7.80
N LEU A 48 -8.49 13.29 -7.79
CA LEU A 48 -8.91 14.36 -8.69
C LEU A 48 -8.04 15.61 -8.54
N ASN A 49 -7.74 16.02 -7.30
CA ASN A 49 -6.88 17.18 -7.06
C ASN A 49 -5.45 16.97 -7.59
N MET A 50 -4.88 15.78 -7.38
CA MET A 50 -3.52 15.48 -7.84
C MET A 50 -3.44 15.33 -9.37
N LEU A 51 -4.48 14.78 -10.00
CA LEU A 51 -4.59 14.74 -11.47
C LEU A 51 -4.80 16.14 -12.06
N GLY A 52 -5.59 16.99 -11.40
CA GLY A 52 -5.76 18.39 -11.76
C GLY A 52 -4.45 19.18 -11.67
N LEU A 53 -3.67 18.94 -10.61
CA LEU A 53 -2.31 19.47 -10.47
C LEU A 53 -1.41 18.97 -11.60
N ALA A 54 -1.36 17.66 -11.85
CA ALA A 54 -0.55 17.05 -12.90
C ALA A 54 -0.85 17.68 -14.28
N LYS A 55 -2.14 17.81 -14.61
CA LYS A 55 -2.60 18.48 -15.83
C LYS A 55 -2.12 19.93 -15.91
N ARG A 56 -2.26 20.69 -14.82
CA ARG A 56 -1.96 22.12 -14.80
C ARG A 56 -0.49 22.41 -15.07
N VAL A 57 0.41 21.61 -14.52
CA VAL A 57 1.87 21.85 -14.59
C VAL A 57 2.58 20.92 -15.57
N GLY A 58 1.86 20.01 -16.24
CA GLY A 58 2.44 19.03 -17.15
C GLY A 58 3.23 17.92 -16.45
N ALA A 59 2.96 17.65 -15.16
CA ALA A 59 3.68 16.63 -14.41
C ALA A 59 3.28 15.22 -14.83
N ARG A 60 4.26 14.30 -14.78
CA ARG A 60 4.00 12.86 -14.76
C ARG A 60 3.50 12.43 -13.39
N ILE A 61 2.46 11.61 -13.32
CA ILE A 61 1.89 11.15 -12.07
C ILE A 61 1.92 9.62 -11.94
N LEU A 62 2.40 9.14 -10.79
CA LEU A 62 2.31 7.74 -10.37
C LEU A 62 1.24 7.60 -9.31
N LEU A 63 0.19 6.84 -9.63
CA LEU A 63 -0.81 6.40 -8.67
C LEU A 63 -0.36 5.09 -8.03
N THR A 64 -0.33 5.07 -6.69
CA THR A 64 -0.24 3.81 -5.95
C THR A 64 -1.62 3.17 -5.80
N SER A 65 -1.85 2.14 -6.59
CA SER A 65 -2.96 1.21 -6.45
C SER A 65 -2.59 0.05 -5.50
N THR A 66 -3.35 -1.04 -5.53
CA THR A 66 -3.26 -2.15 -4.57
C THR A 66 -3.63 -3.47 -5.23
N SER A 67 -3.08 -4.59 -4.75
CA SER A 67 -3.55 -5.92 -5.14
C SER A 67 -5.02 -6.17 -4.77
N GLU A 68 -5.57 -5.43 -3.81
CA GLU A 68 -6.98 -5.54 -3.39
C GLU A 68 -7.97 -5.15 -4.49
N VAL A 69 -7.54 -4.50 -5.58
CA VAL A 69 -8.43 -4.26 -6.74
C VAL A 69 -8.89 -5.56 -7.40
N TYR A 70 -8.20 -6.67 -7.17
CA TYR A 70 -8.61 -8.01 -7.60
C TYR A 70 -9.58 -8.69 -6.62
N GLY A 71 -9.76 -8.13 -5.42
CA GLY A 71 -10.49 -8.72 -4.31
C GLY A 71 -12.00 -8.41 -4.28
N VAL A 72 -12.61 -8.71 -3.14
CA VAL A 72 -14.03 -8.44 -2.87
C VAL A 72 -14.24 -6.95 -2.63
N ARG A 73 -15.44 -6.43 -2.91
CA ARG A 73 -15.74 -5.01 -2.79
C ARG A 73 -15.62 -4.49 -1.36
N SER A 74 -14.87 -3.41 -1.17
CA SER A 74 -14.89 -2.58 0.05
C SER A 74 -14.65 -1.10 -0.28
N CYS A 75 -14.79 -0.22 0.71
CA CYS A 75 -14.57 1.22 0.52
C CYS A 75 -13.14 1.55 0.07
N TYR A 76 -12.13 0.80 0.51
CA TYR A 76 -10.75 0.98 0.08
C TYR A 76 -10.57 0.49 -1.36
N ASP A 77 -11.11 -0.69 -1.67
CA ASP A 77 -10.90 -1.38 -2.94
C ASP A 77 -11.59 -0.62 -4.08
N GLU A 78 -12.86 -0.23 -3.88
CA GLU A 78 -13.59 0.57 -4.86
C GLU A 78 -13.00 1.99 -4.99
N GLY A 79 -12.50 2.56 -3.89
CA GLY A 79 -11.77 3.82 -3.93
C GLY A 79 -10.54 3.75 -4.84
N LYS A 80 -9.75 2.68 -4.72
CA LYS A 80 -8.57 2.45 -5.57
C LYS A 80 -8.92 2.11 -7.01
N ARG A 81 -9.98 1.32 -7.25
CA ARG A 81 -10.49 1.02 -8.60
C ARG A 81 -10.95 2.30 -9.32
N VAL A 82 -11.72 3.16 -8.65
CA VAL A 82 -12.14 4.45 -9.19
C VAL A 82 -10.94 5.36 -9.45
N ALA A 83 -9.94 5.38 -8.55
CA ALA A 83 -8.72 6.16 -8.76
C ALA A 83 -7.93 5.70 -10.01
N GLU A 84 -7.84 4.40 -10.29
CA GLU A 84 -7.28 3.89 -11.55
C GLU A 84 -8.07 4.41 -12.76
N THR A 85 -9.40 4.32 -12.73
CA THR A 85 -10.27 4.83 -13.81
C THR A 85 -10.04 6.31 -14.08
N LEU A 86 -10.07 7.14 -13.02
CA LEU A 86 -9.84 8.59 -13.12
C LEU A 86 -8.47 8.90 -13.75
N THR A 87 -7.44 8.16 -13.35
CA THR A 87 -6.08 8.34 -13.86
C THR A 87 -6.03 8.07 -15.37
N PHE A 88 -6.64 6.97 -15.81
CA PHE A 88 -6.74 6.66 -17.24
C PHE A 88 -7.58 7.66 -18.03
N ASP A 89 -8.68 8.15 -17.46
CA ASP A 89 -9.53 9.15 -18.13
C ASP A 89 -8.79 10.47 -18.33
N TYR A 90 -8.04 10.92 -17.33
CA TYR A 90 -7.19 12.10 -17.48
C TYR A 90 -6.10 11.91 -18.54
N HIS A 91 -5.46 10.74 -18.59
CA HIS A 91 -4.50 10.43 -19.65
C HIS A 91 -5.15 10.51 -21.03
N ARG A 92 -6.31 9.85 -21.23
CA ARG A 92 -7.03 9.84 -22.51
C ARG A 92 -7.52 11.22 -22.94
N GLN A 93 -8.05 12.01 -22.01
CA GLN A 93 -8.68 13.30 -22.32
C GLN A 93 -7.69 14.46 -22.38
N HIS A 94 -6.58 14.38 -21.65
CA HIS A 94 -5.67 15.51 -21.45
C HIS A 94 -4.22 15.19 -21.78
N GLY A 95 -3.89 13.97 -22.18
CA GLY A 95 -2.54 13.57 -22.58
C GLY A 95 -1.52 13.56 -21.44
N ILE A 96 -1.95 13.66 -20.18
CA ILE A 96 -1.01 13.65 -19.05
C ILE A 96 -0.31 12.30 -18.94
N GLU A 97 0.98 12.29 -18.60
CA GLU A 97 1.70 11.04 -18.41
C GLU A 97 1.32 10.38 -17.08
N ILE A 98 0.90 9.11 -17.14
CA ILE A 98 0.46 8.35 -15.96
C ILE A 98 1.28 7.09 -15.75
N ARG A 99 1.38 6.67 -14.50
CA ARG A 99 1.93 5.37 -14.06
C ARG A 99 1.03 4.79 -12.99
N ILE A 100 0.77 3.48 -13.01
CA ILE A 100 -0.10 2.83 -12.02
C ILE A 100 0.63 1.64 -11.42
N ALA A 101 0.94 1.72 -10.12
CA ALA A 101 1.57 0.64 -9.37
C ALA A 101 0.54 -0.13 -8.55
N ARG A 102 0.27 -1.40 -8.87
CA ARG A 102 -0.52 -2.30 -8.02
C ARG A 102 0.38 -2.95 -7.00
N ILE A 103 0.40 -2.36 -5.80
CA ILE A 103 1.30 -2.76 -4.73
C ILE A 103 0.77 -4.01 -4.02
N PHE A 104 1.63 -5.02 -3.88
CA PHE A 104 1.41 -6.20 -3.06
C PHE A 104 1.94 -5.97 -1.63
N ASN A 105 1.72 -6.95 -0.74
CA ASN A 105 2.11 -6.84 0.67
C ASN A 105 3.58 -6.40 0.81
N THR A 106 3.77 -5.26 1.47
CA THR A 106 5.08 -4.65 1.67
C THR A 106 5.37 -4.55 3.16
N TYR A 107 6.60 -4.81 3.57
CA TYR A 107 7.06 -4.73 4.96
C TYR A 107 8.45 -4.09 5.06
N GLY A 108 8.81 -3.58 6.24
CA GLY A 108 10.15 -3.04 6.50
C GLY A 108 10.15 -1.99 7.62
N PRO A 109 11.30 -1.32 7.82
CA PRO A 109 11.44 -0.26 8.82
C PRO A 109 10.36 0.84 8.68
N ARG A 110 9.97 1.45 9.80
CA ARG A 110 8.91 2.48 9.91
C ARG A 110 7.48 1.98 9.62
N MET A 111 7.28 0.69 9.38
CA MET A 111 5.95 0.10 9.38
C MET A 111 5.31 0.28 10.76
N ASN A 112 4.03 0.68 10.80
CA ASN A 112 3.28 0.77 12.05
C ASN A 112 3.09 -0.63 12.65
N ILE A 113 3.52 -0.85 13.89
CA ILE A 113 3.57 -2.16 14.54
C ILE A 113 2.18 -2.74 14.84
N ASP A 114 1.17 -1.89 15.03
CA ASP A 114 -0.22 -2.28 15.33
C ASP A 114 -1.16 -2.01 14.15
N ASN A 115 -0.65 -2.11 12.93
CA ASN A 115 -1.45 -1.86 11.72
C ASN A 115 -2.41 -3.01 11.38
N GLY A 116 -2.44 -4.10 12.14
CA GLY A 116 -3.35 -5.22 11.92
C GLY A 116 -2.97 -6.16 10.77
N ARG A 117 -1.80 -5.99 10.14
CA ARG A 117 -1.26 -6.92 9.14
C ARG A 117 -0.42 -8.01 9.82
N VAL A 118 -0.32 -9.16 9.15
CA VAL A 118 0.29 -10.37 9.74
C VAL A 118 1.75 -10.17 10.16
N VAL A 119 2.59 -9.58 9.32
CA VAL A 119 4.03 -9.37 9.64
C VAL A 119 4.18 -8.45 10.86
N SER A 120 3.46 -7.33 10.90
CA SER A 120 3.54 -6.40 12.03
C SER A 120 2.99 -7.03 13.31
N ASN A 121 1.88 -7.76 13.24
CA ASN A 121 1.30 -8.42 14.40
C ASN A 121 2.23 -9.50 14.98
N PHE A 122 2.86 -10.32 14.13
CA PHE A 122 3.82 -11.32 14.59
C PHE A 122 5.05 -10.70 15.24
N ILE A 123 5.61 -9.66 14.63
CA ILE A 123 6.72 -8.90 15.23
C ILE A 123 6.29 -8.32 16.58
N ALA A 124 5.11 -7.69 16.64
CA ALA A 124 4.57 -7.10 17.87
C ALA A 124 4.42 -8.15 18.98
N GLN A 125 3.83 -9.30 18.66
CA GLN A 125 3.61 -10.40 19.60
C GLN A 125 4.93 -10.92 20.16
N VAL A 126 5.92 -11.21 19.30
CA VAL A 126 7.22 -11.72 19.73
C VAL A 126 7.99 -10.69 20.56
N VAL A 127 7.95 -9.41 20.18
CA VAL A 127 8.55 -8.32 20.97
C VAL A 127 7.89 -8.18 22.35
N ARG A 128 6.57 -8.39 22.44
CA ARG A 128 5.80 -8.35 23.70
C ARG A 128 5.91 -9.64 24.53
N GLY A 129 6.57 -10.68 24.03
CA GLY A 129 6.62 -12.00 24.68
C GLY A 129 5.30 -12.77 24.62
N GLU A 130 4.40 -12.37 23.71
CA GLU A 130 3.10 -12.99 23.49
C GLU A 130 3.21 -14.14 22.48
N ALA A 131 2.36 -15.17 22.65
CA ALA A 131 2.29 -16.25 21.68
C ALA A 131 1.71 -15.75 20.34
N GLN A 132 2.36 -16.11 19.24
CA GLN A 132 1.90 -15.71 17.91
C GLN A 132 0.56 -16.38 17.58
N THR A 133 -0.36 -15.63 16.97
CA THR A 133 -1.71 -16.12 16.66
C THR A 133 -1.83 -16.51 15.19
N VAL A 134 -1.79 -17.81 14.89
CA VAL A 134 -2.01 -18.33 13.53
C VAL A 134 -3.43 -18.89 13.44
N GLN A 135 -4.26 -18.31 12.56
CA GLN A 135 -5.59 -18.87 12.26
C GLN A 135 -5.43 -20.27 11.64
N LYS A 136 -6.38 -21.19 11.94
CA LYS A 136 -6.35 -22.64 11.61
C LYS A 136 -5.56 -22.95 10.31
N PRO A 137 -4.72 -24.01 10.30
CA PRO A 137 -3.84 -24.31 9.17
C PRO A 137 -4.68 -24.69 7.95
N ARG A 138 -4.97 -23.70 7.12
CA ARG A 138 -5.03 -23.90 5.67
C ARG A 138 -3.63 -23.57 5.19
N THR A 139 -3.15 -24.26 4.16
CA THR A 139 -1.87 -24.06 3.45
C THR A 139 -1.78 -22.69 2.77
N GLN A 140 -2.28 -21.64 3.42
CA GLN A 140 -2.32 -20.28 2.92
C GLN A 140 -0.90 -19.75 2.92
N THR A 141 -0.40 -19.58 1.73
CA THR A 141 0.82 -18.85 1.45
C THR A 141 0.49 -17.38 1.24
N ARG A 142 1.46 -16.51 1.53
CA ARG A 142 1.46 -15.12 1.11
C ARG A 142 2.86 -14.76 0.66
N SER A 143 2.94 -13.78 -0.24
CA SER A 143 4.20 -13.15 -0.58
C SER A 143 4.36 -11.79 0.10
N PHE A 144 5.61 -11.42 0.38
CA PHE A 144 5.97 -10.17 1.04
C PHE A 144 7.17 -9.53 0.34
N CYS A 145 7.01 -8.26 -0.04
CA CYS A 145 8.04 -7.44 -0.67
C CYS A 145 8.71 -6.55 0.39
N TYR A 146 10.05 -6.53 0.42
CA TYR A 146 10.76 -5.63 1.32
C TYR A 146 10.64 -4.18 0.81
N VAL A 147 10.54 -3.22 1.73
CA VAL A 147 10.26 -1.82 1.39
C VAL A 147 11.29 -1.19 0.45
N ALA A 148 12.57 -1.60 0.54
CA ALA A 148 13.60 -1.10 -0.37
C ALA A 148 13.34 -1.54 -1.83
N ASP A 149 12.95 -2.80 -2.04
CA ASP A 149 12.62 -3.33 -3.37
C ASP A 149 11.37 -2.65 -3.93
N MET A 150 10.38 -2.39 -3.07
CA MET A 150 9.16 -1.67 -3.46
C MET A 150 9.47 -0.24 -3.92
N VAL A 151 10.31 0.48 -3.18
CA VAL A 151 10.72 1.84 -3.53
C VAL A 151 11.50 1.85 -4.85
N ASP A 152 12.43 0.91 -5.04
CA ASP A 152 13.15 0.76 -6.32
C ASP A 152 12.19 0.50 -7.49
N GLY A 153 11.21 -0.39 -7.29
CA GLY A 153 10.16 -0.67 -8.28
C GLY A 153 9.31 0.57 -8.63
N LEU A 154 8.94 1.38 -7.65
CA LEU A 154 8.20 2.63 -7.87
C LEU A 154 9.02 3.67 -8.64
N ILE A 155 10.31 3.80 -8.33
CA ILE A 155 11.22 4.71 -9.04
C ILE A 155 11.42 4.26 -10.49
N LYS A 156 11.65 2.97 -10.72
CA LYS A 156 11.77 2.41 -12.08
C LYS A 156 10.48 2.60 -12.89
N LEU A 157 9.32 2.36 -12.28
CA LEU A 157 8.04 2.55 -12.96
C LEU A 157 7.77 4.01 -13.31
N MET A 158 8.08 4.96 -12.40
CA MET A 158 7.94 6.40 -12.69
C MET A 158 8.74 6.81 -13.93
N ASN A 159 9.97 6.31 -14.04
CA ASN A 159 10.91 6.73 -15.08
C ASN A 159 10.82 5.91 -16.37
N GLY A 160 10.13 4.76 -16.37
CA GLY A 160 9.85 3.98 -17.57
C GLY A 160 8.67 4.52 -18.38
N ASP A 161 8.36 3.87 -19.51
CA ASP A 161 7.36 4.34 -20.48
C ASP A 161 5.98 3.66 -20.37
N ASN A 162 5.82 2.75 -19.41
CA ASN A 162 4.59 1.97 -19.29
C ASN A 162 3.44 2.77 -18.67
N THR A 163 2.36 2.99 -19.42
CA THR A 163 1.15 3.69 -18.96
C THR A 163 0.10 2.76 -18.32
N GLY A 164 0.25 1.45 -18.49
CA GLY A 164 -0.64 0.44 -17.93
C GLY A 164 -0.35 0.10 -16.47
N PRO A 165 -1.25 -0.64 -15.79
CA PRO A 165 -1.04 -1.03 -14.41
C PRO A 165 0.03 -2.12 -14.31
N ILE A 166 0.99 -1.93 -13.41
CA ILE A 166 2.08 -2.88 -13.15
C ILE A 166 2.00 -3.39 -11.72
N ASN A 167 2.01 -4.72 -11.57
CA ASN A 167 2.10 -5.37 -10.28
C ASN A 167 3.51 -5.21 -9.72
N LEU A 168 3.62 -4.63 -8.53
CA LEU A 168 4.88 -4.53 -7.78
C LEU A 168 4.77 -5.39 -6.52
N GLY A 169 5.69 -6.34 -6.38
CA GLY A 169 5.69 -7.30 -5.30
C GLY A 169 6.86 -8.28 -5.40
N ASN A 170 6.91 -9.22 -4.48
CA ASN A 170 7.83 -10.34 -4.51
C ASN A 170 7.03 -11.61 -4.88
N PRO A 171 7.46 -12.45 -5.83
CA PRO A 171 6.77 -13.70 -6.15
C PRO A 171 7.03 -14.81 -5.12
N GLY A 172 8.04 -14.67 -4.25
CA GLY A 172 8.36 -15.63 -3.21
C GLY A 172 7.21 -15.79 -2.21
N GLU A 173 6.67 -16.99 -2.13
CA GLU A 173 5.58 -17.35 -1.24
C GLU A 173 6.10 -18.09 0.01
N PHE A 174 5.50 -17.76 1.15
CA PHE A 174 5.77 -18.43 2.43
C PHE A 174 4.45 -18.73 3.13
N THR A 175 4.39 -19.86 3.82
CA THR A 175 3.29 -20.19 4.71
C THR A 175 3.28 -19.26 5.92
N MET A 176 2.12 -19.09 6.53
CA MET A 176 2.01 -18.30 7.77
C MET A 176 2.79 -18.93 8.93
N LEU A 177 3.05 -20.24 8.89
CA LEU A 177 3.86 -20.94 9.87
C LEU A 177 5.35 -20.61 9.70
N GLU A 178 5.88 -20.73 8.48
CA GLU A 178 7.27 -20.35 8.18
C GLU A 178 7.54 -18.88 8.54
N LEU A 179 6.59 -17.98 8.24
CA LEU A 179 6.71 -16.59 8.66
C LEU A 179 6.75 -16.44 10.19
N ALA A 180 5.90 -17.17 10.91
CA ALA A 180 5.86 -17.08 12.37
C ALA A 180 7.17 -17.59 12.99
N GLU A 181 7.67 -18.73 12.53
CA GLU A 181 8.92 -19.36 12.96
C GLU A 181 10.12 -18.44 12.71
N ASN A 182 10.25 -17.91 11.48
CA ASN A 182 11.33 -16.98 11.13
C ASN A 182 11.34 -15.72 12.02
N VAL A 183 10.16 -15.15 12.30
CA VAL A 183 10.06 -13.95 13.18
C VAL A 183 10.49 -14.28 14.60
N LYS A 184 10.08 -15.43 15.14
CA LYS A 184 10.46 -15.89 16.47
C LYS A 184 11.97 -16.11 16.56
N GLU A 185 12.56 -16.83 15.62
CA GLU A 185 13.99 -17.13 15.59
C GLU A 185 14.86 -15.87 15.53
N LEU A 186 14.46 -14.89 14.71
CA LEU A 186 15.23 -13.65 14.53
C LEU A 186 15.13 -12.67 15.70
N ILE A 187 14.00 -12.65 16.43
CA ILE A 187 13.74 -11.63 17.45
C ILE A 187 13.92 -12.19 18.86
N ASN A 188 13.23 -13.28 19.20
CA ASN A 188 13.31 -13.88 20.54
C ASN A 188 12.93 -15.37 20.49
N PRO A 189 13.92 -16.27 20.35
CA PRO A 189 13.69 -17.72 20.26
C PRO A 189 13.00 -18.33 21.50
N LYS A 190 12.99 -17.62 22.63
CA LYS A 190 12.44 -18.11 23.91
C LYS A 190 10.95 -17.82 24.10
N VAL A 191 10.31 -17.10 23.18
CA VAL A 191 8.87 -16.79 23.27
C VAL A 191 8.03 -18.06 23.14
N ILE A 192 6.92 -18.08 23.88
CA ILE A 192 5.93 -19.18 23.88
C ILE A 192 5.52 -19.50 22.45
N ASP A 193 5.44 -20.80 22.13
CA ASP A 193 5.07 -21.28 20.80
C ASP A 193 3.68 -20.82 20.35
N VAL A 194 3.50 -20.84 19.03
CA VAL A 194 2.28 -20.42 18.32
C VAL A 194 1.02 -20.95 19.02
N THR A 195 0.16 -20.04 19.49
CA THR A 195 -1.13 -20.43 20.04
C THR A 195 -2.15 -20.62 18.93
N ARG A 196 -2.84 -21.75 18.96
CA ARG A 196 -4.00 -21.99 18.10
C ARG A 196 -5.14 -21.10 18.62
N ALA A 197 -5.57 -20.13 17.82
CA ALA A 197 -6.78 -19.38 18.14
C ALA A 197 -7.97 -20.37 18.27
N LYS A 198 -8.60 -20.42 19.44
CA LYS A 198 -9.94 -21.02 19.58
C LYS A 198 -10.90 -20.06 18.87
N ILE A 199 -11.56 -20.55 17.83
CA ILE A 199 -12.73 -19.89 17.23
C ILE A 199 -13.89 -20.10 18.19
#